data_AF-A0A433UTG4-F1
#
_entry.id   AF-A0A433UTG4-F1
#
_cell.length_a   1.000
_cell.length_b   1.000
_cell.length_c   1.000
_cell.angle_alpha   90.00
_cell.angle_beta   90.00
_cell.angle_gamma   90.00
#
_symmetry.space_group_name_H-M   'P 1'
#
loop_
_entity.id
_entity.type
_entity.pdbx_description
1 polymer ?
#
loop_
_entity_poly.entity_id
_entity_poly.type
_entity_poly.pdbx_seq_one_letter_code
_entity_poly.pdbx_strand_id
1 'polypeptide(L)' 'MTMKELIQAEIDKIPEQELNELYQLIKDFTDKKNSTKKGILSQLKQIKIQAPTDFSVNFDKYLYQQELDEQ' A
#
# COMPACT_ATOMS: atom_id res chain seq x y z
N MET A 1 23.77 -26.74 -7.04
CA MET A 1 22.80 -26.44 -5.99
C MET A 1 22.07 -25.16 -6.35
N THR A 2 20.75 -25.22 -6.42
CA THR A 2 19.89 -24.07 -6.61
C THR A 2 19.42 -23.54 -5.26
N MET A 3 19.07 -22.24 -5.19
CA MET A 3 18.59 -21.64 -3.94
C MET A 3 17.34 -22.36 -3.40
N LYS A 4 16.54 -22.95 -4.29
CA LYS A 4 15.36 -23.75 -3.95
C LYS A 4 15.72 -25.04 -3.20
N GLU A 5 16.83 -25.69 -3.56
CA GLU A 5 17.31 -26.91 -2.89
C GLU A 5 17.80 -26.61 -1.47
N LEU A 6 18.47 -25.46 -1.27
CA LEU A 6 18.89 -25.03 0.06
C LEU A 6 17.69 -24.70 0.96
N ILE A 7 16.67 -24.06 0.40
CA ILE A 7 15.43 -23.75 1.13
C ILE A 7 14.70 -25.04 1.53
N GLN A 8 14.61 -26.03 0.63
CA GLN A 8 13.97 -27.31 0.94
C GLN A 8 14.70 -28.07 2.05
N ALA A 9 16.04 -28.13 1.99
CA ALA A 9 16.85 -28.79 3.02
C ALA A 9 16.73 -28.13 4.39
N GLU A 10 16.44 -26.83 4.45
CA GLU A 10 16.22 -26.12 5.70
C GLU A 10 14.78 -26.30 6.21
N ILE A 11 13.80 -26.41 5.31
CA ILE A 11 12.41 -26.73 5.63
C ILE A 11 12.29 -28.13 6.23
N ASP A 12 13.00 -29.12 5.67
CA ASP A 12 12.92 -30.52 6.14
C ASP A 12 13.48 -30.71 7.56
N LYS A 13 14.23 -29.73 8.09
CA LYS A 13 14.75 -29.73 9.46
C LYS A 13 13.77 -29.12 10.47
N ILE A 14 12.73 -28.42 10.00
CA ILE A 14 11.80 -27.68 10.85
C ILE A 14 10.67 -28.62 11.29
N PRO A 15 10.31 -28.65 12.59
CA PRO A 15 9.19 -29.44 13.07
C PRO A 15 7.86 -28.92 12.50
N GLU A 16 6.89 -29.83 12.32
CA GLU A 16 5.62 -29.52 11.65
C GLU A 16 4.82 -28.40 12.33
N GLN A 17 4.99 -28.20 13.64
CA GLN A 17 4.40 -27.06 14.35
C GLN A 17 4.91 -25.70 13.86
N GLU A 18 6.21 -25.58 13.59
CA GLU A 18 6.85 -24.34 13.10
C GLU A 18 6.71 -24.20 11.58
N LEU A 19 6.48 -25.31 10.87
CA LEU A 19 6.24 -25.32 9.43
C LEU A 19 4.98 -24.54 9.03
N ASN A 20 3.95 -24.55 9.90
CA ASN A 20 2.75 -23.75 9.70
C ASN A 20 3.06 -22.24 9.76
N GLU A 21 3.91 -21.80 10.68
CA GLU A 21 4.32 -20.40 10.79
C GLU A 21 5.15 -19.98 9.56
N LEU A 22 6.06 -20.84 9.11
CA LEU A 22 6.83 -20.62 7.89
C LEU A 22 5.94 -20.54 6.65
N TYR A 23 4.92 -21.40 6.55
CA TYR A 23 3.96 -21.36 5.46
C TYR A 23 3.18 -20.04 5.44
N GLN A 24 2.71 -19.57 6.59
CA GLN A 24 2.03 -18.26 6.70
C GLN A 24 2.96 -17.12 6.27
N LEU A 25 4.23 -17.15 6.69
CA LEU A 25 5.21 -16.14 6.31
C LEU A 25 5.45 -16.09 4.80
N ILE A 26 5.60 -17.27 4.16
CA ILE A 26 5.80 -17.38 2.71
C ILE A 26 4.55 -16.92 1.95
N LYS A 27 3.37 -17.28 2.46
CA LYS A 27 2.08 -16.87 1.91
C LYS A 27 1.93 -15.35 1.95
N ASP A 28 2.16 -14.73 3.11
CA ASP A 28 2.13 -13.29 3.28
C ASP A 28 3.14 -12.55 2.40
N PHE A 29 4.36 -13.11 2.26
CA PHE A 29 5.37 -12.56 1.38
C PHE A 29 4.93 -12.58 -0.09
N THR A 30 4.30 -13.68 -0.51
CA THR A 30 3.77 -13.86 -1.87
C THR A 30 2.58 -12.95 -2.12
N ASP A 31 1.65 -12.87 -1.17
CA ASP A 31 0.47 -12.01 -1.22
C ASP A 31 0.85 -10.53 -1.25
N LYS A 32 1.85 -10.12 -0.45
CA LYS A 32 2.42 -8.76 -0.53
C LYS A 32 2.98 -8.47 -1.91
N LYS A 33 3.81 -9.36 -2.46
CA LYS A 33 4.39 -9.20 -3.81
C LYS A 33 3.33 -9.14 -4.91
N ASN A 34 2.21 -9.85 -4.74
CA ASN A 34 1.07 -9.79 -5.65
C ASN A 34 0.22 -8.52 -5.45
N SER A 35 0.13 -8.00 -4.23
CA SER A 35 -0.62 -6.79 -3.87
C SER A 35 0.04 -5.50 -4.37
N THR A 36 1.36 -5.50 -4.58
CA THR A 36 2.12 -4.37 -5.14
C THR A 36 1.72 -4.03 -6.59
N LYS A 37 0.87 -4.84 -7.24
CA LYS A 37 0.28 -4.52 -8.54
C LYS A 37 -0.83 -3.46 -8.47
N LYS A 38 -1.13 -2.88 -7.30
CA LYS A 38 -1.95 -1.66 -7.22
C LYS A 38 -1.07 -0.47 -7.56
N GLY A 39 -1.08 -0.05 -8.83
CA GLY A 39 -0.37 1.14 -9.28
C GLY A 39 -0.71 2.37 -8.43
N ILE A 40 0.18 3.35 -8.38
CA ILE A 40 0.09 4.58 -7.57
C ILE A 40 -1.31 5.23 -7.68
N LEU A 41 -1.91 5.22 -8.87
CA LEU A 41 -3.27 5.73 -9.13
C LEU A 41 -4.37 5.01 -8.33
N SER A 42 -4.21 3.72 -8.06
CA SER A 42 -5.13 2.93 -7.22
C SER A 42 -5.03 3.28 -5.73
N GLN A 43 -3.87 3.77 -5.29
CA GLN A 43 -3.68 4.28 -3.93
C GLN A 43 -4.26 5.69 -3.80
N LEU A 44 -4.00 6.56 -4.78
CA LEU A 44 -4.58 7.91 -4.84
C LEU A 44 -6.11 7.90 -4.86
N LYS A 45 -6.74 6.94 -5.57
CA LYS A 45 -8.20 6.78 -5.59
C LYS A 45 -8.82 6.44 -4.23
N GLN A 46 -8.05 5.84 -3.31
CA GLN A 46 -8.54 5.51 -1.97
C GLN A 46 -8.54 6.72 -1.03
N ILE A 47 -7.82 7.78 -1.38
CA ILE A 47 -7.81 9.03 -0.63
C ILE A 47 -9.15 9.73 -0.89
N LYS A 48 -10.06 9.66 0.10
CA LYS A 48 -11.30 10.43 0.09
C LYS A 48 -10.95 11.87 0.45
N ILE A 49 -10.98 12.76 -0.54
CA ILE A 49 -10.88 14.19 -0.30
C ILE A 49 -12.20 14.62 0.33
N GLN A 50 -12.15 15.09 1.57
CA GLN A 50 -13.28 15.75 2.23
C GLN A 50 -13.38 17.16 1.63
N ALA A 51 -14.04 17.25 0.47
CA ALA A 51 -14.38 18.50 -0.16
C ALA A 51 -15.83 18.90 0.18
N PRO A 52 -16.14 20.20 0.23
CA PRO A 52 -17.52 20.67 0.24
C PRO A 52 -18.29 20.11 -0.95
N THR A 53 -19.58 19.84 -0.77
CA THR A 53 -20.47 19.40 -1.86
C THR A 53 -20.52 20.41 -3.01
N ASP A 54 -20.30 21.69 -2.69
CA ASP A 54 -20.19 22.78 -3.64
C ASP A 54 -18.88 23.55 -3.37
N PHE A 55 -17.97 23.48 -4.34
CA PHE A 55 -16.68 24.17 -4.29
C PHE A 55 -16.83 25.70 -4.33
N SER A 56 -18.00 26.21 -4.73
CA SER A 56 -18.32 27.63 -4.78
C SER A 56 -18.57 28.23 -3.40
N VAL A 57 -18.82 27.43 -2.36
CA VAL A 57 -19.10 27.89 -0.98
C VAL A 57 -17.90 28.63 -0.36
N ASN A 58 -16.68 28.37 -0.85
CA ASN A 58 -15.48 29.08 -0.43
C ASN A 58 -14.88 29.92 -1.56
N PHE A 59 -15.63 30.20 -2.64
CA PHE A 59 -15.15 30.99 -3.77
C PHE A 59 -14.56 32.32 -3.29
N ASP A 60 -15.27 33.00 -2.39
CA ASP A 60 -14.83 34.25 -1.76
C ASP A 60 -13.46 34.13 -1.10
N LYS A 61 -13.14 33.01 -0.43
CA LYS A 61 -11.84 32.79 0.22
C LYS A 61 -10.69 32.67 -0.78
N TYR A 62 -10.95 32.13 -1.97
CA TYR A 62 -9.95 32.04 -3.03
C TYR A 62 -9.79 33.37 -3.76
N LEU A 63 -10.88 34.13 -3.92
CA LEU A 63 -10.87 35.44 -4.55
C LEU A 63 -10.08 36.46 -3.72
N TYR A 64 -10.31 36.52 -2.40
CA TYR A 64 -9.60 37.46 -1.52
C TYR A 64 -8.17 37.05 -1.17
N GLN A 65 -7.80 35.77 -1.33
CA GLN A 65 -6.40 35.35 -1.18
C GLN A 65 -5.53 35.84 -2.35
N GLN A 66 -6.06 35.92 -3.57
CA GLN A 66 -5.31 36.45 -4.70
C GLN A 66 -5.00 37.94 -4.56
N GLU A 67 -5.89 38.72 -3.94
CA GLU A 67 -5.67 40.16 -3.74
C GLU A 67 -4.62 40.50 -2.68
N LEU A 68 -4.32 39.57 -1.76
CA LEU A 68 -3.30 39.76 -0.71
C LEU A 68 -1.89 39.36 -1.15
N ASP A 69 -1.76 38.45 -2.13
CA ASP A 69 -0.47 38.02 -2.67
C ASP A 69 0.06 38.96 -3.78
N GLU A 70 -0.73 39.95 -4.21
CA GLU A 70 -0.37 40.95 -5.23
C GLU A 70 0.09 42.32 -4.67
N GLN A 71 0.40 42.42 -3.36
CA GLN A 71 0.93 43.65 -2.72
C GLN A 71 2.42 43.59 -2.39
#